data_AF-A0A5C8WNT7-F1
#
_entry.id   AF-A0A5C8WNT7-F1
#
_cell.length_a   1.000
_cell.length_b   1.000
_cell.length_c   1.000
_cell.angle_alpha   90.00
_cell.angle_beta   90.00
_cell.angle_gamma   90.00
#
_symmetry.space_group_name_H-M   'P 1'
#
loop_
_entity.id
_entity.type
_entity.pdbx_description
1 polymer ?
#
loop_
_entity_poly.entity_id
_entity_poly.type
_entity_poly.pdbx_seq_one_letter_code
_entity_poly.pdbx_strand_id
1 'polypeptide(L)'
;MLRLIKPQWAQMPAAEPTQTREETRLDDGTRVLSIRIRAGRRDFDEQHTVTAPDGESRVFETLGATQTIRDGVSGEILGRSTFTANGAEPDATVQPAFLPAVPLALAAVRILRTLELAGTLFATLSAQRGRYGTVLGTTAHEFRGAEDFRHMPAIWVGPLDQASLDAACPKTGEIQTQLDAVAAAVRGSGVYRTPQAVGTAIHVLMDRWAKAQDIANFKSELSILKNGDEGTYGQSGTSRLDQYHRPQPAVACVYDYKTGLRGLSWSEWVRYATRSKTYFPATQRIIVIQMRESR
;
A
#
# COMPACT_ATOMS: atom_id res chain seq x y z
N MET A 1 3.07 45.19 -45.98
CA MET A 1 3.86 44.32 -45.07
C MET A 1 3.12 44.31 -43.72
N LEU A 2 2.23 43.32 -43.48
CA LEU A 2 1.48 43.24 -42.22
C LEU A 2 2.37 42.67 -41.11
N ARG A 3 2.57 43.43 -40.03
CA ARG A 3 3.20 42.93 -38.79
C ARG A 3 2.20 42.00 -38.08
N LEU A 4 2.52 40.71 -37.98
CA LEU A 4 1.84 39.80 -37.06
C LEU A 4 2.08 40.29 -35.62
N ILE A 5 1.02 40.78 -34.98
CA ILE A 5 1.01 41.00 -33.54
C ILE A 5 0.82 39.62 -32.89
N LYS A 6 1.87 39.09 -32.26
CA LYS A 6 1.74 37.88 -31.43
C LYS A 6 0.93 38.24 -30.18
N PRO A 7 -0.13 37.49 -29.83
CA PRO A 7 -0.89 37.74 -28.62
C PRO A 7 -0.01 37.55 -27.38
N GLN A 8 -0.12 38.48 -26.44
CA GLN A 8 0.73 38.67 -25.26
C GLN A 8 0.70 37.47 -24.28
N TRP A 9 -0.23 36.52 -24.44
CA TRP A 9 -0.30 35.30 -23.65
C TRP A 9 0.77 34.26 -24.02
N ALA A 10 1.41 34.41 -25.18
CA ALA A 10 2.52 33.55 -25.61
C ALA A 10 3.87 33.86 -24.93
N GLN A 11 3.90 34.81 -23.99
CA GLN A 11 5.11 35.25 -23.26
C GLN A 11 4.96 35.22 -21.74
N MET A 12 3.89 34.65 -21.19
CA MET A 12 3.86 34.38 -19.76
C MET A 12 4.81 33.22 -19.45
N PRO A 13 5.80 33.38 -18.55
CA PRO A 13 6.53 32.23 -18.05
C PRO A 13 5.50 31.26 -17.48
N ALA A 14 5.51 30.01 -17.97
CA ALA A 14 4.71 28.95 -17.38
C ALA A 14 4.99 28.96 -15.87
N ALA A 15 3.94 29.04 -15.05
CA ALA A 15 4.09 29.01 -13.61
C ALA A 15 5.00 27.82 -13.23
N GLU A 16 6.08 28.09 -12.50
CA GLU A 16 6.97 27.02 -12.09
C GLU A 16 6.17 25.99 -11.30
N PRO A 17 6.35 24.69 -11.59
CA PRO A 17 5.74 23.62 -10.83
C PRO A 17 5.96 23.82 -9.34
N THR A 18 4.88 23.89 -8.55
CA THR A 18 5.04 23.85 -7.09
C THR A 18 5.49 22.43 -6.72
N GLN A 19 6.77 22.30 -6.37
CA GLN A 19 7.39 21.07 -5.92
C GLN A 19 7.51 21.09 -4.39
N THR A 20 7.04 20.03 -3.75
CA THR A 20 7.33 19.79 -2.32
C THR A 20 8.33 18.64 -2.19
N ARG A 21 9.32 18.82 -1.33
CA ARG A 21 10.34 17.81 -1.00
C ARG A 21 10.28 17.51 0.49
N GLU A 22 10.12 16.24 0.83
CA GLU A 22 10.06 15.75 2.21
C GLU A 22 11.04 14.60 2.38
N GLU A 23 11.88 14.62 3.40
CA GLU A 23 12.81 13.54 3.71
C GLU A 23 12.51 12.99 5.10
N THR A 24 12.32 11.67 5.18
CA THR A 24 12.15 10.93 6.44
C THR A 24 13.36 10.02 6.63
N ARG A 25 13.97 10.05 7.81
CA ARG A 25 15.02 9.11 8.21
C ARG A 25 14.49 8.20 9.30
N LEU A 26 14.63 6.89 9.11
CA LEU A 26 14.24 5.86 10.07
C LEU A 26 15.42 5.52 11.00
N ASP A 27 15.12 4.92 12.15
CA ASP A 27 16.10 4.58 13.19
C ASP A 27 17.18 3.60 12.71
N ASP A 28 16.85 2.74 11.75
CA ASP A 28 17.78 1.79 11.15
C ASP A 28 18.76 2.43 10.15
N GLY A 29 18.61 3.73 9.86
CA GLY A 29 19.42 4.47 8.90
C GLY A 29 18.79 4.59 7.51
N THR A 30 17.64 3.94 7.27
CA THR A 30 16.90 4.06 6.00
C THR A 30 16.41 5.48 5.78
N ARG A 31 16.46 5.95 4.53
CA ARG A 31 16.02 7.28 4.12
C ARG A 31 14.91 7.16 3.08
N VAL A 32 13.83 7.90 3.27
CA VAL A 32 12.73 8.03 2.31
C VAL A 32 12.64 9.48 1.87
N LEU A 33 12.99 9.74 0.63
CA LEU A 33 12.85 11.05 -0.01
C LEU A 33 11.59 11.06 -0.87
N SER A 34 10.64 11.92 -0.55
CA SER A 34 9.40 12.11 -1.30
C SER A 34 9.40 13.45 -2.02
N ILE A 35 9.11 13.43 -3.31
CA ILE A 35 8.98 14.59 -4.18
C ILE A 35 7.56 14.57 -4.77
N ARG A 36 6.79 15.65 -4.59
CA ARG A 36 5.47 15.81 -5.21
C ARG A 36 5.45 17.02 -6.10
N ILE A 37 4.82 16.90 -7.26
CA ILE A 37 4.70 17.94 -8.26
C ILE A 37 3.21 18.23 -8.46
N ARG A 38 2.75 19.41 -8.03
CA ARG A 38 1.31 19.75 -8.07
C ARG A 38 0.82 20.30 -9.41
N ALA A 39 1.72 20.65 -10.34
CA ALA A 39 1.41 21.03 -11.72
C ALA A 39 2.72 21.11 -12.53
N GLY A 40 2.84 20.44 -13.70
CA GLY A 40 4.03 20.60 -14.56
C GLY A 40 4.26 19.48 -15.58
N ARG A 41 5.06 19.74 -16.63
CA ARG A 41 5.48 18.78 -17.68
C ARG A 41 6.60 17.84 -17.20
N ARG A 42 6.40 17.12 -16.10
CA ARG A 42 7.32 16.04 -15.69
C ARG A 42 6.69 14.70 -15.98
N ASP A 43 7.51 13.66 -16.07
CA ASP A 43 7.06 12.29 -16.36
C ASP A 43 6.39 11.60 -15.16
N PHE A 44 6.20 12.30 -14.03
CA PHE A 44 5.57 11.80 -12.80
C PHE A 44 4.91 12.93 -11.98
N ASP A 45 3.87 12.57 -11.20
CA ASP A 45 3.17 13.43 -10.24
C ASP A 45 3.79 13.32 -8.83
N GLU A 46 4.21 12.11 -8.44
CA GLU A 46 4.87 11.82 -7.17
C GLU A 46 6.04 10.86 -7.39
N GLN A 47 7.15 11.08 -6.69
CA GLN A 47 8.32 10.21 -6.69
C GLN A 47 8.75 9.94 -5.25
N HIS A 48 9.03 8.69 -4.94
CA HIS A 48 9.65 8.28 -3.68
C HIS A 48 10.94 7.54 -3.94
N THR A 49 12.03 7.97 -3.31
CA THR A 49 13.29 7.23 -3.27
C THR A 49 13.46 6.65 -1.88
N VAL A 50 13.53 5.33 -1.78
CA VAL A 50 13.88 4.63 -0.54
C VAL A 50 15.31 4.16 -0.66
N THR A 51 16.17 4.62 0.26
CA THR A 51 17.59 4.25 0.34
C THR A 51 17.85 3.54 1.65
N ALA A 52 18.23 2.27 1.55
CA ALA A 52 18.58 1.45 2.69
C ALA A 52 19.92 1.87 3.32
N PRO A 53 20.25 1.38 4.53
CA PRO A 53 21.49 1.76 5.22
C PRO A 53 22.77 1.36 4.47
N ASP A 54 22.71 0.29 3.67
CA ASP A 54 23.81 -0.17 2.81
C ASP A 54 23.96 0.63 1.50
N GLY A 55 23.08 1.61 1.28
CA GLY A 55 23.10 2.48 0.09
C GLY A 55 22.30 1.95 -1.10
N GLU A 56 21.81 0.71 -1.06
CA GLU A 56 20.88 0.22 -2.08
C GLU A 56 19.59 1.04 -2.07
N SER A 57 19.02 1.30 -3.25
CA SER A 57 17.84 2.14 -3.34
C SER A 57 16.87 1.76 -4.45
N ARG A 58 15.63 2.18 -4.27
CA ARG A 58 14.54 2.04 -5.24
C ARG A 58 13.82 3.36 -5.41
N VAL A 59 13.45 3.66 -6.65
CA VAL A 59 12.67 4.85 -7.00
C VAL A 59 11.28 4.39 -7.45
N PHE A 60 10.25 4.91 -6.79
CA PHE A 60 8.84 4.67 -7.09
C PHE A 60 8.27 5.94 -7.71
N GLU A 61 8.04 5.92 -9.02
CA GLU A 61 7.54 7.06 -9.79
C GLU A 61 6.08 6.81 -10.15
N THR A 62 5.20 7.68 -9.69
CA THR A 62 3.76 7.59 -9.92
C THR A 62 3.31 8.68 -10.88
N LEU A 63 2.60 8.30 -11.93
CA LEU A 63 1.90 9.18 -12.87
C LEU A 63 0.44 8.70 -12.98
N GLY A 64 -0.49 9.50 -12.46
CA GLY A 64 -1.87 9.07 -12.27
C GLY A 64 -1.96 7.76 -11.47
N ALA A 65 -2.59 6.74 -12.05
CA ALA A 65 -2.72 5.41 -11.43
C ALA A 65 -1.53 4.47 -11.73
N THR A 66 -0.61 4.87 -12.60
CA THR A 66 0.52 4.03 -13.03
C THR A 66 1.75 4.33 -12.19
N GLN A 67 2.39 3.27 -11.68
CA GLN A 67 3.64 3.35 -10.94
C GLN A 67 4.75 2.59 -11.67
N THR A 68 5.90 3.23 -11.84
CA THR A 68 7.14 2.62 -12.32
C THR A 68 8.12 2.49 -11.16
N ILE A 69 8.72 1.32 -11.01
CA ILE A 69 9.73 1.04 -9.99
C ILE A 69 11.06 0.87 -10.67
N ARG A 70 12.06 1.62 -10.21
CA ARG A 70 13.41 1.62 -10.77
C ARG A 70 14.43 1.25 -9.71
N ASP A 71 15.52 0.64 -10.17
CA ASP A 71 16.75 0.59 -9.38
C ASP A 71 17.29 2.01 -9.20
N GLY A 72 17.58 2.42 -7.96
CA GLY A 72 17.99 3.79 -7.67
C GLY A 72 19.43 4.10 -8.05
N VAL A 73 20.24 3.11 -8.42
CA VAL A 73 21.62 3.30 -8.88
C VAL A 73 21.67 3.25 -10.41
N SER A 74 21.14 2.20 -11.03
CA SER A 74 21.21 2.01 -12.49
C SER A 74 20.10 2.72 -13.27
N GLY A 75 18.98 3.07 -12.62
CA GLY A 75 17.78 3.60 -13.27
C GLY A 75 16.98 2.56 -14.06
N GLU A 76 17.42 1.30 -14.06
CA GLU A 76 16.76 0.16 -14.71
C GLU A 76 15.32 0.01 -14.20
N ILE A 77 14.37 -0.22 -15.11
CA ILE A 77 12.98 -0.48 -14.73
C ILE A 77 12.88 -1.92 -14.21
N LEU A 78 12.49 -2.04 -12.94
CA LEU A 78 12.32 -3.31 -12.25
C LEU A 78 10.87 -3.81 -12.31
N GLY A 79 9.91 -2.90 -12.48
CA GLY A 79 8.50 -3.22 -12.64
C GLY A 79 7.68 -1.98 -12.98
N ARG A 80 6.53 -2.21 -13.59
CA ARG A 80 5.51 -1.18 -13.82
C ARG A 80 4.13 -1.79 -13.63
N SER A 81 3.27 -1.08 -12.92
CA SER A 81 1.90 -1.48 -12.67
C SER A 81 0.95 -0.29 -12.76
N THR A 82 -0.32 -0.57 -13.04
CA THR A 82 -1.40 0.43 -12.97
C THR A 82 -2.42 -0.04 -11.95
N PHE A 83 -2.82 0.84 -11.04
CA PHE A 83 -3.89 0.54 -10.09
C PHE A 83 -5.26 0.67 -10.77
N THR A 84 -6.10 -0.35 -10.64
CA THR A 84 -7.43 -0.43 -11.26
C THR A 84 -8.47 -0.85 -10.21
N ALA A 85 -9.74 -0.98 -10.61
CA ALA A 85 -10.78 -1.60 -9.78
C ALA A 85 -10.49 -3.06 -9.40
N ASN A 86 -9.53 -3.71 -10.06
CA ASN A 86 -9.09 -5.05 -9.66
C ASN A 86 -7.90 -5.00 -8.68
N GLY A 87 -7.28 -3.83 -8.47
CA GLY A 87 -6.01 -3.66 -7.79
C GLY A 87 -4.86 -3.39 -8.75
N ALA A 88 -3.62 -3.63 -8.33
CA ALA A 88 -2.44 -3.45 -9.17
C ALA A 88 -2.44 -4.46 -10.32
N GLU A 89 -2.31 -3.97 -11.56
CA GLU A 89 -2.19 -4.80 -12.77
C GLU A 89 -0.84 -4.52 -13.46
N PRO A 90 -0.09 -5.55 -13.89
CA PRO A 90 1.20 -5.35 -14.55
C PRO A 90 1.02 -4.70 -15.92
N ASP A 91 1.93 -3.80 -16.28
CA ASP A 91 2.06 -3.33 -17.66
C ASP A 91 2.83 -4.35 -18.49
N ALA A 92 2.13 -5.07 -19.37
CA ALA A 92 2.71 -6.14 -20.19
C ALA A 92 3.80 -5.67 -21.17
N THR A 93 3.90 -4.36 -21.44
CA THR A 93 4.91 -3.78 -22.33
C THR A 93 6.25 -3.56 -21.63
N VAL A 94 6.27 -3.59 -20.30
CA VAL A 94 7.49 -3.48 -19.49
C VAL A 94 7.88 -4.88 -19.03
N GLN A 95 8.78 -5.52 -19.78
CA GLN A 95 9.53 -6.63 -19.22
C GLN A 95 10.72 -6.06 -18.45
N PRO A 96 10.92 -6.44 -17.17
CA PRO A 96 12.17 -6.16 -16.48
C PRO A 96 13.34 -6.61 -17.37
N ALA A 97 14.39 -5.81 -17.52
CA ALA A 97 15.50 -6.15 -18.42
C ALA A 97 16.36 -7.32 -17.91
N PHE A 98 16.03 -7.89 -16.75
CA PHE A 98 16.42 -9.25 -16.41
C PHE A 98 15.69 -10.16 -17.39
N LEU A 99 16.37 -10.89 -18.28
CA LEU A 99 15.95 -12.28 -18.51
C LEU A 99 16.88 -13.19 -19.32
N PRO A 100 17.89 -12.78 -20.11
CA PRO A 100 18.77 -13.82 -20.68
C PRO A 100 20.00 -14.17 -19.82
N ALA A 101 20.55 -13.24 -19.03
CA ALA A 101 21.93 -13.36 -18.53
C ALA A 101 22.15 -13.30 -17.00
N VAL A 102 21.13 -13.00 -16.20
CA VAL A 102 21.28 -12.90 -14.73
C VAL A 102 20.91 -14.23 -14.07
N PRO A 103 21.78 -14.82 -13.23
CA PRO A 103 21.45 -16.02 -12.46
C PRO A 103 20.14 -15.85 -11.67
N LEU A 104 19.29 -16.88 -11.68
CA LEU A 104 17.99 -16.89 -10.98
C LEU A 104 18.10 -16.47 -9.50
N ALA A 105 19.17 -16.88 -8.82
CA ALA A 105 19.42 -16.51 -7.43
C ALA A 105 19.60 -14.99 -7.25
N LEU A 106 20.31 -14.33 -8.17
CA LEU A 106 20.52 -12.88 -8.13
C LEU A 106 19.24 -12.11 -8.50
N ALA A 107 18.43 -12.65 -9.42
CA ALA A 107 17.12 -12.09 -9.72
C ALA A 107 16.19 -12.14 -8.50
N ALA A 108 16.15 -13.27 -7.79
CA ALA A 108 15.35 -13.43 -6.57
C ALA A 108 15.76 -12.44 -5.46
N VAL A 109 17.08 -12.24 -5.25
CA VAL A 109 17.59 -11.25 -4.28
C VAL A 109 17.13 -9.83 -4.66
N ARG A 110 17.22 -9.44 -5.94
CA ARG A 110 16.76 -8.12 -6.41
C ARG A 110 15.27 -7.91 -6.24
N ILE A 111 14.45 -8.94 -6.47
CA ILE A 111 13.00 -8.91 -6.27
C ILE A 111 12.69 -8.74 -4.78
N LEU A 112 13.25 -9.59 -3.92
CA LEU A 112 13.09 -9.50 -2.47
C LEU A 112 13.45 -8.12 -1.93
N ARG A 113 14.56 -7.55 -2.41
CA ARG A 113 14.97 -6.21 -2.01
C ARG A 113 14.00 -5.12 -2.44
N THR A 114 13.47 -5.22 -3.66
CA THR A 114 12.49 -4.26 -4.18
C THR A 114 11.21 -4.29 -3.34
N LEU A 115 10.79 -5.49 -2.97
CA LEU A 115 9.65 -5.76 -2.12
C LEU A 115 9.84 -5.23 -0.68
N GLU A 116 11.01 -5.46 -0.08
CA GLU A 116 11.36 -4.88 1.23
C GLU A 116 11.25 -3.36 1.22
N LEU A 117 11.86 -2.70 0.22
CA LEU A 117 11.86 -1.24 0.12
C LEU A 117 10.47 -0.67 -0.21
N ALA A 118 9.65 -1.41 -0.95
CA ALA A 118 8.24 -1.10 -1.18
C ALA A 118 7.44 -1.14 0.14
N GLY A 119 7.68 -2.14 0.98
CA GLY A 119 7.06 -2.22 2.30
C GLY A 119 7.55 -1.14 3.26
N THR A 120 8.81 -0.73 3.19
CA THR A 120 9.31 0.42 3.95
C THR A 120 8.63 1.71 3.51
N LEU A 121 8.49 1.93 2.19
CA LEU A 121 7.74 3.07 1.66
C LEU A 121 6.29 3.06 2.18
N PHE A 122 5.62 1.92 2.08
CA PHE A 122 4.25 1.75 2.58
C PHE A 122 4.16 2.13 4.07
N ALA A 123 5.05 1.61 4.91
CA ALA A 123 5.08 1.91 6.34
C ALA A 123 5.28 3.40 6.61
N THR A 124 6.21 4.05 5.89
CA THR A 124 6.49 5.48 6.01
C THR A 124 5.29 6.33 5.61
N LEU A 125 4.71 6.09 4.43
CA LEU A 125 3.54 6.83 3.93
C LEU A 125 2.32 6.61 4.82
N SER A 126 2.15 5.40 5.37
CA SER A 126 1.04 5.08 6.26
C SER A 126 1.22 5.63 7.69
N ALA A 127 2.43 6.03 8.08
CA ALA A 127 2.68 6.69 9.37
C ALA A 127 2.33 8.19 9.36
N GLN A 128 2.24 8.79 8.16
CA GLN A 128 1.90 10.20 7.99
C GLN A 128 0.44 10.46 8.40
N ARG A 129 0.22 11.41 9.32
CA ARG A 129 -1.11 11.79 9.81
C ARG A 129 -1.93 12.47 8.72
N GLY A 130 -3.26 12.25 8.71
CA GLY A 130 -4.18 12.89 7.78
C GLY A 130 -4.17 12.33 6.36
N ARG A 131 -3.48 11.20 6.14
CA ARG A 131 -3.46 10.50 4.87
C ARG A 131 -4.41 9.31 4.91
N TYR A 132 -5.48 9.42 4.14
CA TYR A 132 -6.36 8.30 3.82
C TYR A 132 -5.74 7.42 2.74
N GLY A 133 -6.08 6.14 2.74
CA GLY A 133 -5.93 5.29 1.55
C GLY A 133 -4.49 4.97 1.13
N THR A 134 -3.51 5.01 2.03
CA THR A 134 -2.20 4.44 1.70
C THR A 134 -2.37 2.95 1.48
N VAL A 135 -2.10 2.52 0.25
CA VAL A 135 -2.28 1.15 -0.21
C VAL A 135 -0.94 0.57 -0.60
N LEU A 136 -0.80 -0.71 -0.28
CA LEU A 136 0.16 -1.60 -0.90
C LEU A 136 -0.65 -2.70 -1.60
N GLY A 137 -0.83 -2.53 -2.91
CA GLY A 137 -1.60 -3.42 -3.76
C GLY A 137 -0.69 -4.39 -4.49
N THR A 138 -1.06 -5.67 -4.52
CA THR A 138 -0.34 -6.69 -5.30
C THR A 138 -1.26 -7.65 -6.04
N THR A 139 -0.74 -8.28 -7.10
CA THR A 139 -1.30 -9.49 -7.71
C THR A 139 -1.01 -10.71 -6.82
N ALA A 140 -2.05 -11.33 -6.26
CA ALA A 140 -1.98 -12.61 -5.57
C ALA A 140 -1.92 -13.85 -6.48
N HIS A 141 -1.97 -13.66 -7.81
CA HIS A 141 -1.58 -14.69 -8.80
C HIS A 141 -0.06 -14.78 -8.97
N GLU A 142 0.67 -13.69 -8.71
CA GLU A 142 2.14 -13.65 -8.73
C GLU A 142 2.72 -13.77 -7.31
N PHE A 143 1.97 -13.36 -6.29
CA PHE A 143 2.31 -13.68 -4.90
C PHE A 143 1.87 -15.11 -4.56
N ARG A 144 2.70 -16.08 -4.94
CA ARG A 144 2.54 -17.52 -4.61
C ARG A 144 3.25 -17.90 -3.29
N GLY A 145 3.35 -16.95 -2.37
CA GLY A 145 4.17 -17.04 -1.15
C GLY A 145 5.59 -16.53 -1.39
N ALA A 146 6.35 -16.38 -0.30
CA ALA A 146 7.73 -15.86 -0.31
C ALA A 146 8.76 -16.81 -0.96
N GLU A 147 8.33 -17.74 -1.82
CA GLU A 147 9.15 -18.82 -2.38
C GLU A 147 9.07 -18.90 -3.92
N ASP A 148 8.20 -18.14 -4.60
CA ASP A 148 8.10 -18.13 -6.07
C ASP A 148 8.34 -16.73 -6.66
N PHE A 149 9.56 -16.20 -6.46
CA PHE A 149 10.02 -14.92 -7.02
C PHE A 149 10.61 -15.06 -8.44
N ARG A 150 10.06 -15.95 -9.27
CA ARG A 150 10.56 -16.12 -10.65
C ARG A 150 10.34 -14.86 -11.51
N HIS A 151 9.36 -14.04 -11.13
CA HIS A 151 9.05 -12.75 -11.76
C HIS A 151 8.73 -11.73 -10.67
N MET A 152 9.02 -10.45 -10.93
CA MET A 152 8.60 -9.36 -10.06
C MET A 152 7.07 -9.30 -10.05
N PRO A 153 6.39 -9.44 -8.89
CA PRO A 153 4.94 -9.29 -8.86
C PRO A 153 4.56 -7.84 -9.17
N ALA A 154 3.42 -7.64 -9.81
CA ALA A 154 2.82 -6.32 -9.91
C ALA A 154 2.58 -5.78 -8.50
N ILE A 155 3.28 -4.71 -8.15
CA ILE A 155 3.13 -3.98 -6.90
C ILE A 155 2.83 -2.53 -7.17
N TRP A 156 2.03 -1.93 -6.31
CA TRP A 156 1.72 -0.51 -6.33
C TRP A 156 1.72 0.01 -4.88
N VAL A 157 2.46 1.09 -4.61
CA VAL A 157 2.60 1.67 -3.27
C VAL A 157 2.32 3.17 -3.31
N GLY A 158 1.37 3.63 -2.51
CA GLY A 158 1.09 5.06 -2.44
C GLY A 158 -0.26 5.39 -1.82
N PRO A 159 -0.59 6.68 -1.66
CA PRO A 159 -1.95 7.10 -1.34
C PRO A 159 -2.84 7.00 -2.58
N LEU A 160 -4.02 6.40 -2.42
CA LEU A 160 -5.09 6.45 -3.42
C LEU A 160 -6.18 7.41 -2.99
N ASP A 161 -6.82 8.06 -3.96
CA ASP A 161 -8.07 8.75 -3.70
C ASP A 161 -9.18 7.75 -3.34
N GLN A 162 -10.21 8.25 -2.67
CA GLN A 162 -11.30 7.44 -2.17
C GLN A 162 -12.07 6.73 -3.28
N ALA A 163 -12.28 7.38 -4.44
CA ALA A 163 -13.01 6.77 -5.55
C ALA A 163 -12.28 5.56 -6.13
N SER A 164 -10.96 5.68 -6.33
CA SER A 164 -10.09 4.62 -6.84
C SER A 164 -10.01 3.45 -5.85
N LEU A 165 -9.93 3.75 -4.55
CA LEU A 165 -9.88 2.73 -3.52
C LEU A 165 -11.23 2.03 -3.34
N ASP A 166 -12.35 2.77 -3.33
CA ASP A 166 -13.70 2.20 -3.23
C ASP A 166 -14.06 1.37 -4.47
N ALA A 167 -13.53 1.70 -5.65
CA ALA A 167 -13.72 0.90 -6.86
C ALA A 167 -13.15 -0.53 -6.72
N ALA A 168 -12.04 -0.70 -5.98
CA ALA A 168 -11.45 -2.01 -5.70
C ALA A 168 -11.94 -2.62 -4.37
N CYS A 169 -12.22 -1.77 -3.39
CA CYS A 169 -12.54 -2.11 -2.02
C CYS A 169 -13.76 -1.29 -1.54
N PRO A 170 -14.99 -1.66 -1.92
CA PRO A 170 -16.18 -0.79 -1.82
C PRO A 170 -16.68 -0.53 -0.39
N LYS A 171 -16.09 -1.17 0.62
CA LYS A 171 -16.39 -0.92 2.03
C LYS A 171 -15.42 0.07 2.68
N THR A 172 -14.41 0.58 1.97
CA THR A 172 -13.35 1.39 2.59
C THR A 172 -13.92 2.66 3.23
N GLY A 173 -14.75 3.42 2.52
CA GLY A 173 -15.39 4.60 3.07
C GLY A 173 -16.26 4.33 4.33
N GLU A 174 -17.02 3.23 4.31
CA GLU A 174 -17.89 2.83 5.44
C GLU A 174 -17.06 2.41 6.66
N ILE A 175 -16.02 1.61 6.45
CA ILE A 175 -15.10 1.18 7.50
C ILE A 175 -14.37 2.39 8.10
N GLN A 176 -13.94 3.36 7.28
CA GLN A 176 -13.29 4.57 7.74
C GLN A 176 -14.23 5.41 8.62
N THR A 177 -15.47 5.61 8.15
CA THR A 177 -16.49 6.36 8.90
C THR A 177 -16.75 5.72 10.27
N GLN A 178 -16.86 4.38 10.29
CA GLN A 178 -17.06 3.67 11.54
C GLN A 178 -15.82 3.72 12.44
N LEU A 179 -14.62 3.58 11.89
CA LEU A 179 -13.36 3.67 12.63
C LEU A 179 -13.24 5.05 13.30
N ASP A 180 -13.57 6.13 12.58
CA ASP A 180 -13.54 7.49 13.09
C ASP A 180 -14.54 7.68 14.24
N ALA A 181 -15.78 7.21 14.06
CA ALA A 181 -16.82 7.27 15.09
C ALA A 181 -16.44 6.48 16.35
N VAL A 182 -15.95 5.25 16.20
CA VAL A 182 -15.51 4.40 17.29
C VAL A 182 -14.31 5.01 18.01
N ALA A 183 -13.31 5.50 17.27
CA ALA A 183 -12.14 6.14 17.85
C ALA A 183 -12.51 7.40 18.65
N ALA A 184 -13.40 8.24 18.12
CA ALA A 184 -13.90 9.42 18.82
C ALA A 184 -14.63 9.04 20.12
N ALA A 185 -15.52 8.03 20.08
CA ALA A 185 -16.25 7.57 21.26
C ALA A 185 -15.32 6.97 22.34
N VAL A 186 -14.39 6.10 21.94
CA VAL A 186 -13.43 5.46 22.85
C VAL A 186 -12.55 6.51 23.53
N ARG A 187 -11.99 7.45 22.76
CA ARG A 187 -11.11 8.50 23.30
C ARG A 187 -11.89 9.51 24.15
N GLY A 188 -13.10 9.89 23.73
CA GLY A 188 -13.97 10.82 24.44
C GLY A 188 -14.51 10.27 25.77
N SER A 189 -14.57 8.95 25.93
CA SER A 189 -15.03 8.32 27.18
C SER A 189 -14.14 8.61 28.39
N GLY A 190 -12.84 8.87 28.18
CA GLY A 190 -11.85 9.00 29.25
C GLY A 190 -11.57 7.71 30.06
N VAL A 191 -12.24 6.59 29.73
CA VAL A 191 -12.11 5.31 30.45
C VAL A 191 -10.77 4.64 30.15
N TYR A 192 -10.32 4.69 28.90
CA TYR A 192 -9.12 4.02 28.43
C TYR A 192 -7.90 4.94 28.54
N ARG A 193 -7.02 4.66 29.52
CA ARG A 193 -5.91 5.55 29.88
C ARG A 193 -4.59 5.26 29.17
N THR A 194 -4.44 4.09 28.55
CA THR A 194 -3.22 3.71 27.83
C THR A 194 -3.46 3.58 26.33
N PRO A 195 -2.45 3.83 25.48
CA PRO A 195 -2.57 3.62 24.03
C PRO A 195 -3.02 2.20 23.68
N GLN A 196 -2.54 1.20 24.42
CA GLN A 196 -2.92 -0.19 24.24
C GLN A 196 -4.40 -0.43 24.58
N ALA A 197 -4.89 0.14 25.69
CA ALA A 197 -6.30 0.00 26.07
C ALA A 197 -7.23 0.66 25.05
N VAL A 198 -6.85 1.83 24.53
CA VAL A 198 -7.58 2.51 23.45
C VAL A 198 -7.59 1.65 22.18
N GLY A 199 -6.43 1.12 21.77
CA GLY A 199 -6.32 0.23 20.62
C GLY A 199 -7.23 -0.99 20.75
N THR A 200 -7.11 -1.74 21.84
CA THR A 200 -7.94 -2.93 22.08
C THR A 200 -9.43 -2.61 22.05
N ALA A 201 -9.86 -1.51 22.65
CA ALA A 201 -11.26 -1.10 22.64
C ALA A 201 -11.78 -0.82 21.23
N ILE A 202 -10.99 -0.12 20.41
CA ILE A 202 -11.34 0.17 19.01
C ILE A 202 -11.49 -1.13 18.21
N HIS A 203 -10.52 -2.06 18.28
CA HIS A 203 -10.62 -3.34 17.58
C HIS A 203 -11.85 -4.15 17.99
N VAL A 204 -12.14 -4.25 19.30
CA VAL A 204 -13.32 -4.97 19.80
C VAL A 204 -14.64 -4.37 19.28
N LEU A 205 -14.73 -3.04 19.23
CA LEU A 205 -15.95 -2.37 18.75
C LEU A 205 -16.10 -2.47 17.23
N MET A 206 -15.00 -2.39 16.48
CA MET A 206 -14.99 -2.63 15.04
C MET A 206 -15.38 -4.08 14.70
N ASP A 207 -14.86 -5.06 15.45
CA ASP A 207 -15.22 -6.47 15.29
C ASP A 207 -16.73 -6.71 15.50
N ARG A 208 -17.29 -6.14 16.57
CA ARG A 208 -18.74 -6.24 16.84
C ARG A 208 -19.56 -5.61 15.72
N TRP A 209 -19.15 -4.43 15.26
CA TRP A 209 -19.83 -3.76 14.15
C TRP A 209 -19.77 -4.61 12.87
N ALA A 210 -18.60 -5.14 12.52
CA ALA A 210 -18.43 -5.93 11.31
C ALA A 210 -19.24 -7.22 11.32
N LYS A 211 -19.26 -7.92 12.46
CA LYS A 211 -20.11 -9.11 12.67
C LYS A 211 -21.60 -8.81 12.57
N ALA A 212 -22.03 -7.62 12.97
CA ALA A 212 -23.42 -7.20 12.89
C ALA A 212 -23.89 -6.88 11.45
N GLN A 213 -22.97 -6.70 10.49
CA GLN A 213 -23.33 -6.45 9.09
C GLN A 213 -23.90 -7.67 8.37
N ASP A 214 -23.59 -8.89 8.84
CA ASP A 214 -24.01 -10.16 8.22
C ASP A 214 -23.71 -10.26 6.71
N ILE A 215 -22.53 -9.78 6.30
CA ILE A 215 -22.10 -9.77 4.89
C ILE A 215 -21.21 -10.99 4.61
N ALA A 216 -21.52 -11.71 3.53
CA ALA A 216 -20.70 -12.82 3.07
C ALA A 216 -19.26 -12.37 2.73
N ASN A 217 -18.27 -13.14 3.18
CA ASN A 217 -16.84 -12.84 3.01
C ASN A 217 -16.39 -11.48 3.57
N PHE A 218 -17.12 -10.95 4.56
CA PHE A 218 -16.71 -9.83 5.40
C PHE A 218 -16.43 -10.35 6.81
N LYS A 219 -15.14 -10.46 7.17
CA LYS A 219 -14.69 -11.13 8.40
C LYS A 219 -13.79 -10.21 9.21
N SER A 220 -14.06 -10.06 10.49
CA SER A 220 -13.23 -9.30 11.42
C SER A 220 -12.49 -10.21 12.38
N GLU A 221 -11.33 -9.75 12.86
CA GLU A 221 -10.46 -10.46 13.82
C GLU A 221 -10.19 -11.92 13.42
N LEU A 222 -10.03 -12.15 12.12
CA LEU A 222 -9.87 -13.48 11.52
C LEU A 222 -8.45 -14.00 11.78
N SER A 223 -8.31 -14.99 12.65
CA SER A 223 -7.07 -15.72 12.90
C SER A 223 -6.90 -16.83 11.87
N ILE A 224 -5.82 -16.80 11.08
CA ILE A 224 -5.56 -17.81 10.04
C ILE A 224 -4.29 -18.60 10.37
N LEU A 225 -4.40 -19.92 10.39
CA LEU A 225 -3.28 -20.85 10.59
C LEU A 225 -2.41 -20.98 9.34
N LYS A 226 -1.25 -21.64 9.49
CA LYS A 226 -0.33 -21.88 8.37
C LYS A 226 -0.93 -22.67 7.20
N ASN A 227 -1.84 -23.58 7.51
CA ASN A 227 -2.52 -24.45 6.56
C ASN A 227 -3.78 -23.80 5.94
N GLY A 228 -4.15 -22.58 6.34
CA GLY A 228 -5.33 -21.88 5.85
C GLY A 228 -6.59 -22.07 6.68
N ASP A 229 -6.55 -22.90 7.72
CA ASP A 229 -7.70 -23.07 8.61
C ASP A 229 -7.92 -21.84 9.49
N GLU A 230 -9.18 -21.63 9.89
CA GLU A 230 -9.52 -20.65 10.92
C GLU A 230 -8.99 -21.12 12.29
N GLY A 231 -8.15 -20.30 12.90
CA GLY A 231 -7.67 -20.51 14.25
C GLY A 231 -8.50 -19.74 15.27
N THR A 232 -8.29 -20.05 16.55
CA THR A 232 -8.89 -19.28 17.65
C THR A 232 -8.08 -18.02 17.96
N TYR A 233 -8.71 -17.07 18.65
CA TYR A 233 -8.02 -15.87 19.14
C TYR A 233 -6.82 -16.25 20.02
N GLY A 234 -5.64 -15.70 19.71
CA GLY A 234 -4.41 -15.94 20.48
C GLY A 234 -3.75 -17.30 20.23
N GLN A 235 -4.27 -18.13 19.32
CA GLN A 235 -3.66 -19.41 18.98
C GLN A 235 -2.28 -19.21 18.36
N SER A 236 -1.28 -19.91 18.90
CA SER A 236 0.09 -19.87 18.37
C SER A 236 0.13 -20.30 16.91
N GLY A 237 0.94 -19.62 16.11
CA GLY A 237 1.09 -19.90 14.68
C GLY A 237 0.00 -19.29 13.78
N THR A 238 -0.96 -18.56 14.34
CA THR A 238 -1.94 -17.80 13.56
C THR A 238 -1.42 -16.43 13.14
N SER A 239 -2.06 -15.84 12.14
CA SER A 239 -1.94 -14.43 11.82
C SER A 239 -3.34 -13.83 11.80
N ARG A 240 -3.54 -12.79 12.59
CA ARG A 240 -4.85 -12.15 12.73
C ARG A 240 -4.96 -10.99 11.77
N LEU A 241 -6.02 -10.99 10.97
CA LEU A 241 -6.41 -9.88 10.13
C LEU A 241 -7.49 -9.09 10.87
N ASP A 242 -7.33 -7.77 11.01
CA ASP A 242 -8.30 -6.95 11.73
C ASP A 242 -9.65 -6.95 11.00
N GLN A 243 -9.61 -6.72 9.69
CA GLN A 243 -10.77 -6.85 8.82
C GLN A 243 -10.37 -7.37 7.45
N TYR A 244 -11.13 -8.35 6.98
CA TYR A 244 -11.05 -8.93 5.66
C TYR A 244 -12.37 -8.70 4.92
N HIS A 245 -12.27 -8.34 3.65
CA HIS A 245 -13.41 -8.21 2.75
C HIS A 245 -13.05 -8.78 1.38
N ARG A 246 -13.83 -9.72 0.87
CA ARG A 246 -13.72 -10.19 -0.52
C ARG A 246 -14.94 -9.76 -1.33
N PRO A 247 -14.94 -8.52 -1.87
CA PRO A 247 -16.08 -8.00 -2.64
C PRO A 247 -16.33 -8.78 -3.93
N GLN A 248 -15.28 -9.38 -4.50
CA GLN A 248 -15.35 -10.19 -5.71
C GLN A 248 -14.35 -11.36 -5.63
N PRO A 249 -14.60 -12.50 -6.32
CA PRO A 249 -13.80 -13.71 -6.16
C PRO A 249 -12.28 -13.50 -6.33
N ALA A 250 -11.90 -12.59 -7.24
CA ALA A 250 -10.51 -12.33 -7.59
C ALA A 250 -9.82 -11.27 -6.71
N VAL A 251 -10.53 -10.48 -5.90
CA VAL A 251 -9.95 -9.35 -5.14
C VAL A 251 -10.30 -9.45 -3.67
N ALA A 252 -9.27 -9.40 -2.83
CA ALA A 252 -9.42 -9.31 -1.38
C ALA A 252 -8.81 -8.01 -0.85
N CYS A 253 -9.54 -7.39 0.06
CA CYS A 253 -9.15 -6.19 0.77
C CYS A 253 -8.91 -6.56 2.24
N VAL A 254 -7.71 -6.30 2.72
CA VAL A 254 -7.32 -6.47 4.12
C VAL A 254 -7.16 -5.08 4.72
N TYR A 255 -7.99 -4.73 5.68
CA TYR A 255 -7.89 -3.48 6.41
C TYR A 255 -7.24 -3.75 7.76
N ASP A 256 -6.20 -3.00 8.06
CA ASP A 256 -5.45 -3.09 9.31
C ASP A 256 -5.59 -1.77 10.07
N TYR A 257 -6.19 -1.83 11.25
CA TYR A 257 -6.52 -0.66 12.06
C TYR A 257 -5.33 -0.27 12.91
N LYS A 258 -4.88 0.98 12.81
CA LYS A 258 -3.72 1.47 13.57
C LYS A 258 -4.02 2.75 14.33
N THR A 259 -3.93 2.66 15.66
CA THR A 259 -4.19 3.76 16.60
C THR A 259 -2.91 4.47 17.10
N GLY A 260 -1.74 3.91 16.80
CA GLY A 260 -0.42 4.44 17.18
C GLY A 260 0.49 4.65 15.96
N LEU A 261 1.62 5.35 16.10
CA LEU A 261 2.44 5.82 14.96
C LEU A 261 3.09 4.72 14.11
N ARG A 262 3.28 3.53 14.68
CA ARG A 262 3.86 2.40 13.96
C ARG A 262 2.92 1.95 12.84
N GLY A 263 3.46 1.89 11.62
CA GLY A 263 2.79 1.27 10.48
C GLY A 263 3.08 -0.23 10.38
N LEU A 264 2.42 -0.90 9.45
CA LEU A 264 2.69 -2.27 9.06
C LEU A 264 4.07 -2.40 8.42
N SER A 265 4.87 -3.36 8.88
CA SER A 265 6.11 -3.71 8.19
C SER A 265 5.84 -4.50 6.91
N TRP A 266 6.84 -4.57 6.02
CA TRP A 266 6.81 -5.46 4.86
C TRP A 266 6.49 -6.92 5.24
N SER A 267 7.15 -7.43 6.28
CA SER A 267 6.96 -8.81 6.73
C SER A 267 5.54 -9.06 7.26
N GLU A 268 4.91 -8.07 7.90
CA GLU A 268 3.52 -8.14 8.32
C GLU A 268 2.57 -8.16 7.11
N TRP A 269 2.83 -7.30 6.12
CA TRP A 269 2.07 -7.28 4.87
C TRP A 269 2.17 -8.62 4.11
N VAL A 270 3.38 -9.16 3.92
CA VAL A 270 3.62 -10.45 3.26
C VAL A 270 2.88 -11.56 3.97
N ARG A 271 2.91 -11.55 5.31
CA ARG A 271 2.18 -12.50 6.13
C ARG A 271 0.68 -12.38 5.93
N TYR A 272 0.13 -11.17 5.90
CA TYR A 272 -1.30 -10.95 5.68
C TYR A 272 -1.75 -11.35 4.28
N ALA A 273 -0.98 -11.00 3.25
CA ALA A 273 -1.23 -11.42 1.88
C ALA A 273 -1.18 -12.96 1.75
N THR A 274 -0.15 -13.59 2.31
CA THR A 274 0.01 -15.06 2.27
C THR A 274 -1.19 -15.74 2.91
N ARG A 275 -1.56 -15.31 4.11
CA ARG A 275 -2.64 -15.91 4.90
C ARG A 275 -4.00 -15.75 4.23
N SER A 276 -4.26 -14.56 3.68
CA SER A 276 -5.47 -14.27 2.91
C SER A 276 -5.58 -15.19 1.69
N LYS A 277 -4.47 -15.41 0.97
CA LYS A 277 -4.42 -16.32 -0.18
C LYS A 277 -4.61 -17.79 0.24
N THR A 278 -4.02 -18.23 1.35
CA THR A 278 -4.18 -19.60 1.83
C THR A 278 -5.63 -19.88 2.25
N TYR A 279 -6.27 -18.96 2.98
CA TYR A 279 -7.66 -19.13 3.42
C TYR A 279 -8.65 -18.98 2.25
N PHE A 280 -8.38 -18.07 1.31
CA PHE A 280 -9.23 -17.83 0.14
C PHE A 280 -8.45 -18.07 -1.16
N PRO A 281 -8.25 -19.33 -1.58
CA PRO A 281 -7.37 -19.69 -2.70
C PRO A 281 -7.81 -19.09 -4.05
N ALA A 282 -9.09 -18.78 -4.21
CA ALA A 282 -9.63 -18.12 -5.41
C ALA A 282 -9.17 -16.65 -5.57
N THR A 283 -8.71 -16.01 -4.49
CA THR A 283 -8.24 -14.62 -4.50
C THR A 283 -7.04 -14.48 -5.44
N GLN A 284 -7.10 -13.56 -6.40
CA GLN A 284 -6.05 -13.33 -7.38
C GLN A 284 -5.29 -12.04 -7.15
N ARG A 285 -5.81 -11.12 -6.35
CA ARG A 285 -5.23 -9.81 -6.04
C ARG A 285 -5.55 -9.49 -4.58
N ILE A 286 -4.55 -9.01 -3.85
CA ILE A 286 -4.69 -8.65 -2.44
C ILE A 286 -4.26 -7.20 -2.29
N ILE A 287 -5.14 -6.44 -1.68
CA ILE A 287 -4.97 -5.03 -1.40
C ILE A 287 -4.94 -4.91 0.12
N VAL A 288 -3.78 -4.57 0.68
CA VAL A 288 -3.69 -4.29 2.13
C VAL A 288 -3.73 -2.78 2.32
N ILE A 289 -4.61 -2.37 3.21
CA ILE A 289 -4.97 -0.99 3.47
C ILE A 289 -4.71 -0.75 4.96
N GLN A 290 -3.77 0.11 5.27
CA GLN A 290 -3.61 0.55 6.65
C GLN A 290 -4.58 1.72 6.89
N MET A 291 -5.46 1.56 7.88
CA MET A 291 -6.45 2.58 8.23
C MET A 291 -6.10 3.21 9.57
N ARG A 292 -6.31 4.52 9.65
CA ARG A 292 -6.14 5.32 10.85
C ARG A 292 -7.34 6.22 11.00
N GLU A 293 -7.67 6.56 12.23
CA GLU A 293 -8.71 7.56 12.44
C GLU A 293 -8.32 8.90 11.78
N SER A 294 -9.27 9.49 11.06
CA SER A 294 -9.19 10.86 10.57
C SER A 294 -9.22 11.78 11.79
N ARG A 295 -8.20 12.62 11.95
CA ARG A 295 -8.18 13.60 13.05
C ARG A 295 -8.89 14.88 12.67
#